data_AF-W7XZD0-F1
#
_entry.id   AF-W7XZD0-F1
#
_cell.length_a   1.000
_cell.length_b   1.000
_cell.length_c   1.000
_cell.angle_alpha   90.00
_cell.angle_beta   90.00
_cell.angle_gamma   90.00
#
_symmetry.space_group_name_H-M   'P 1'
#
loop_
_entity.id
_entity.type
_entity.pdbx_description
1 polymer ?
#
loop_
_entity_poly.entity_id
_entity_poly.type
_entity_poly.pdbx_seq_one_letter_code
_entity_poly.pdbx_strand_id
1 'polypeptide(L)'
;MKWSPIADQNFETDEAPNYEGSSDAIVSLTTDGEGANGEGRAIKVTNTVVQSDDWKTQFFVVFDEPMELGETYRLTMDVKADMEVSCSTQAHITPGNYKHWSFFGSISATTSWTTFTKEIVISEDNEGAGALAINLGLYAGSYYFDNITIAKYNPNAGPSWNIVSGADFETEDASNYQIDLTSSISFSNDGEGAEGKGRALIVRNPTVRDNDWESQFFLSFSPATEVGEKYILSMDVKADEDVSYSTQAHITPGNYKYWNFFGSINATTEWSNFTKEITISDEVSGVGAIAFNLGNMATNYYFDNIQLTKLSEGSSVEQIIEKTPEEKRDTVSYALEKWISEMMLATKKYVKAWDVVNEPMDDGNPYELKSGIGKEVDSDHFYWQDYLGKDYAVMAFNLARQYGNTDDVLFINDYNLAYNIDKCKGLIAYVDYIEQQGVFIDGIGTQMHINVNSDRDKIIQMFELLAETGKLIKVSELDVGLGDHKQTSLATEADYMSQADMYQFVVEKYFELIPANQRYGITVWSPIDSPAESSWRAGEPIGLWTEGYSRKHAYAGFADGLSESN
;
A
#
# COMPACT_ATOMS: atom_id res chain seq x y z
N MET A 1 0.71 18.87 6.25
CA MET A 1 1.33 17.70 5.57
C MET A 1 0.93 16.43 6.31
N LYS A 2 0.64 15.34 5.58
CA LYS A 2 0.32 14.02 6.18
C LYS A 2 1.55 13.35 6.83
N TRP A 3 2.75 13.85 6.54
CA TRP A 3 4.01 13.36 7.08
C TRP A 3 4.72 14.53 7.75
N SER A 4 5.02 14.38 9.04
CA SER A 4 5.74 15.36 9.85
C SER A 4 7.15 14.84 10.10
N PRO A 5 8.21 15.48 9.56
CA PRO A 5 9.58 15.05 9.80
C PRO A 5 9.90 15.04 11.29
N ILE A 6 10.53 13.97 11.74
CA ILE A 6 11.15 13.80 13.06
C ILE A 6 12.67 13.62 12.95
N ALA A 7 13.19 13.54 11.72
CA ALA A 7 14.59 13.74 11.36
C ALA A 7 14.63 14.16 9.89
N ASP A 8 15.42 15.16 9.54
CA ASP A 8 15.56 15.63 8.16
C ASP A 8 16.99 16.14 7.95
N GLN A 9 17.75 15.48 7.07
CA GLN A 9 19.18 15.73 6.84
C GLN A 9 19.48 15.69 5.34
N ASN A 10 19.79 16.85 4.76
CA ASN A 10 20.18 17.02 3.36
C ASN A 10 21.68 17.36 3.18
N PHE A 11 22.44 17.50 4.27
CA PHE A 11 23.89 17.69 4.26
C PHE A 11 24.43 18.92 3.49
N GLU A 12 23.56 19.86 3.13
CA GLU A 12 23.96 21.05 2.36
C GLU A 12 24.65 22.13 3.19
N THR A 13 24.46 22.11 4.50
CA THR A 13 25.12 23.02 5.44
C THR A 13 26.07 22.27 6.37
N ASP A 14 27.03 22.98 6.98
CA ASP A 14 27.95 22.38 7.96
C ASP A 14 27.25 22.09 9.31
N GLU A 15 25.94 22.33 9.41
CA GLU A 15 25.15 22.04 10.60
C GLU A 15 24.71 20.56 10.59
N ALA A 16 25.26 19.79 11.53
CA ALA A 16 25.09 18.34 11.61
C ALA A 16 24.52 17.92 12.98
N PRO A 17 23.30 18.32 13.36
CA PRO A 17 22.84 18.11 14.73
C PRO A 17 22.43 16.65 15.04
N ASN A 18 22.04 15.85 14.04
CA ASN A 18 21.24 14.63 14.26
C ASN A 18 21.79 13.36 13.58
N TYR A 19 23.11 13.23 13.41
CA TYR A 19 23.72 11.98 12.97
C TYR A 19 25.09 11.74 13.62
N GLU A 20 25.49 10.47 13.74
CA GLU A 20 26.84 10.12 14.17
C GLU A 20 27.28 8.73 13.69
N GLY A 21 28.58 8.47 13.70
CA GLY A 21 29.15 7.15 13.43
C GLY A 21 29.55 6.42 14.70
N SER A 22 29.49 5.09 14.70
CA SER A 22 30.17 4.27 15.71
C SER A 22 31.69 4.51 15.72
N SER A 23 32.40 4.02 16.74
CA SER A 23 33.87 4.14 16.85
C SER A 23 34.65 3.63 15.64
N ASP A 24 34.10 2.66 14.92
CA ASP A 24 34.74 2.02 13.77
C ASP A 24 34.29 2.63 12.43
N ALA A 25 33.40 3.62 12.46
CA ALA A 25 32.91 4.34 11.29
C ALA A 25 33.67 5.67 11.11
N ILE A 26 34.28 5.87 9.95
CA ILE A 26 34.86 7.16 9.57
C ILE A 26 33.81 7.96 8.82
N VAL A 27 33.32 9.05 9.42
CA VAL A 27 32.26 9.90 8.88
C VAL A 27 32.84 11.22 8.35
N SER A 28 32.46 11.61 7.14
CA SER A 28 32.88 12.87 6.50
C SER A 28 31.85 13.32 5.46
N LEU A 29 31.73 14.63 5.22
CA LEU A 29 30.97 15.14 4.07
C LEU A 29 31.76 14.96 2.77
N THR A 30 31.05 14.73 1.66
CA THR A 30 31.63 14.74 0.31
C THR A 30 31.97 16.16 -0.14
N THR A 31 32.63 16.26 -1.29
CA THR A 31 32.80 17.56 -1.97
C THR A 31 31.46 18.05 -2.50
N ASP A 32 31.31 19.37 -2.64
CA ASP A 32 30.17 19.96 -3.32
C ASP A 32 30.05 19.47 -4.78
N GLY A 33 28.83 19.15 -5.21
CA GLY A 33 28.51 18.48 -6.48
C GLY A 33 28.61 16.95 -6.47
N GLU A 34 28.90 16.33 -5.31
CA GLU A 34 28.98 14.86 -5.17
C GLU A 34 27.75 14.24 -4.47
N GLY A 35 26.76 15.05 -4.08
CA GLY A 35 25.48 14.61 -3.54
C GLY A 35 24.60 13.87 -4.55
N ALA A 36 23.40 13.51 -4.12
CA ALA A 36 22.39 12.92 -4.99
C ALA A 36 22.07 13.87 -6.15
N ASN A 37 21.78 13.33 -7.34
CA ASN A 37 21.54 14.09 -8.57
C ASN A 37 22.73 14.96 -9.07
N GLY A 38 23.91 14.88 -8.45
CA GLY A 38 25.07 15.68 -8.83
C GLY A 38 25.02 17.12 -8.35
N GLU A 39 24.16 17.40 -7.37
CA GLU A 39 24.04 18.67 -6.68
C GLU A 39 24.52 18.48 -5.22
N GLY A 40 25.02 19.55 -4.61
CA GLY A 40 25.26 19.58 -3.17
C GLY A 40 26.24 18.54 -2.61
N ARG A 41 26.09 18.21 -1.33
CA ARG A 41 26.98 17.28 -0.60
C ARG A 41 26.19 16.11 -0.02
N ALA A 42 26.86 14.98 0.17
CA ALA A 42 26.34 13.82 0.86
C ALA A 42 27.19 13.48 2.09
N ILE A 43 26.65 12.65 2.99
CA ILE A 43 27.46 12.06 4.07
C ILE A 43 28.13 10.77 3.57
N LYS A 44 29.44 10.69 3.73
CA LYS A 44 30.25 9.51 3.45
C LYS A 44 30.60 8.81 4.76
N VAL A 45 30.29 7.51 4.84
CA VAL A 45 30.63 6.65 5.97
C VAL A 45 31.51 5.51 5.50
N THR A 46 32.75 5.44 6.01
CA THR A 46 33.74 4.44 5.59
C THR A 46 33.98 3.42 6.70
N ASN A 47 33.81 2.15 6.36
CA ASN A 47 34.30 1.03 7.15
C ASN A 47 35.65 0.56 6.58
N THR A 48 36.72 0.59 7.36
CA THR A 48 38.08 0.33 6.83
C THR A 48 38.45 -1.15 6.77
N VAL A 49 37.74 -2.00 7.51
CA VAL A 49 38.02 -3.44 7.61
C VAL A 49 36.72 -4.22 7.68
N VAL A 50 36.69 -5.44 7.12
CA VAL A 50 35.54 -6.34 7.30
C VAL A 50 35.51 -6.77 8.77
N GLN A 51 34.40 -6.48 9.44
CA GLN A 51 34.17 -6.78 10.84
C GLN A 51 33.61 -8.20 11.01
N SER A 52 33.68 -8.73 12.23
CA SER A 52 33.08 -10.03 12.57
C SER A 52 31.56 -10.02 12.48
N ASP A 53 30.96 -8.87 12.77
CA ASP A 53 29.52 -8.65 12.80
C ASP A 53 29.19 -7.32 12.12
N ASP A 54 28.01 -7.24 11.51
CA ASP A 54 27.55 -6.07 10.75
C ASP A 54 27.39 -4.80 11.60
N TRP A 55 26.95 -4.95 12.84
CA TRP A 55 26.72 -3.85 13.80
C TRP A 55 28.00 -3.31 14.45
N LYS A 56 29.20 -3.82 14.11
CA LYS A 56 30.46 -3.28 14.63
C LYS A 56 30.80 -1.91 14.05
N THR A 57 30.39 -1.66 12.81
CA THR A 57 30.49 -0.35 12.17
C THR A 57 29.08 0.11 11.85
N GLN A 58 28.60 1.16 12.50
CA GLN A 58 27.24 1.68 12.34
C GLN A 58 27.25 3.18 12.00
N PHE A 59 26.23 3.59 11.26
CA PHE A 59 25.84 4.98 11.07
C PHE A 59 24.49 5.21 11.73
N PHE A 60 24.39 6.24 12.57
CA PHE A 60 23.20 6.57 13.34
C PHE A 60 22.54 7.85 12.81
N VAL A 61 21.21 7.81 12.73
CA VAL A 61 20.36 8.98 12.50
C VAL A 61 19.49 9.14 13.74
N VAL A 62 19.57 10.31 14.38
CA VAL A 62 18.90 10.62 15.65
C VAL A 62 17.59 11.34 15.36
N PHE A 63 16.55 10.98 16.11
CA PHE A 63 15.21 11.57 15.96
C PHE A 63 15.01 12.70 16.96
N ASP A 64 14.27 13.73 16.53
CA ASP A 64 13.86 14.85 17.37
C ASP A 64 12.91 14.40 18.49
N GLU A 65 12.12 13.35 18.22
CA GLU A 65 11.23 12.70 19.18
C GLU A 65 11.26 11.17 19.06
N PRO A 66 11.14 10.43 20.18
CA PRO A 66 11.05 8.97 20.14
C PRO A 66 9.79 8.50 19.40
N MET A 67 9.91 7.36 18.70
CA MET A 67 8.79 6.78 17.97
C MET A 67 7.71 6.22 18.90
N GLU A 68 6.44 6.38 18.54
CA GLU A 68 5.29 6.00 19.38
C GLU A 68 4.63 4.68 18.93
N LEU A 69 4.24 3.83 19.87
CA LEU A 69 3.56 2.55 19.62
C LEU A 69 2.30 2.73 18.77
N GLY A 70 2.18 1.96 17.69
CA GLY A 70 1.02 1.96 16.79
C GLY A 70 1.01 3.08 15.75
N GLU A 71 1.91 4.05 15.84
CA GLU A 71 2.04 5.12 14.84
C GLU A 71 2.82 4.62 13.61
N THR A 72 2.58 5.25 12.47
CA THR A 72 3.27 4.93 11.20
C THR A 72 4.39 5.92 10.94
N TYR A 73 5.56 5.43 10.55
CA TYR A 73 6.70 6.26 10.16
C TYR A 73 7.25 5.85 8.80
N ARG A 74 7.80 6.82 8.07
CA ARG A 74 8.47 6.61 6.78
C ARG A 74 9.92 7.06 6.85
N LEU A 75 10.84 6.20 6.44
CA LEU A 75 12.22 6.53 6.10
C LEU A 75 12.32 6.72 4.59
N THR A 76 12.85 7.86 4.15
CA THR A 76 13.27 8.12 2.77
C THR A 76 14.72 8.59 2.80
N MET A 77 15.54 8.11 1.86
CA MET A 77 16.91 8.60 1.67
C MET A 77 17.45 8.22 0.29
N ASP A 78 18.42 8.98 -0.20
CA ASP A 78 19.27 8.56 -1.30
C ASP A 78 20.49 7.83 -0.75
N VAL A 79 20.85 6.70 -1.38
CA VAL A 79 21.95 5.84 -0.94
C VAL A 79 22.73 5.29 -2.13
N LYS A 80 24.05 5.24 -1.99
CA LYS A 80 24.96 4.45 -2.85
C LYS A 80 26.13 3.92 -2.02
N ALA A 81 26.90 3.01 -2.59
CA ALA A 81 28.13 2.48 -2.00
C ALA A 81 29.20 2.27 -3.07
N ASP A 82 30.45 2.05 -2.66
CA ASP A 82 31.55 1.78 -3.60
C ASP A 82 31.36 0.44 -4.36
N MET A 83 30.43 -0.43 -3.92
CA MET A 83 29.98 -1.63 -4.62
C MET A 83 28.52 -1.97 -4.28
N GLU A 84 27.93 -2.93 -4.99
CA GLU A 84 26.63 -3.47 -4.61
C GLU A 84 26.69 -4.19 -3.25
N VAL A 85 25.88 -3.74 -2.30
CA VAL A 85 25.88 -4.25 -0.92
C VAL A 85 24.51 -4.05 -0.28
N SER A 86 24.18 -4.88 0.69
CA SER A 86 23.00 -4.69 1.53
C SER A 86 23.41 -4.44 2.98
N CYS A 87 22.79 -3.46 3.62
CA CYS A 87 22.97 -3.14 5.04
C CYS A 87 21.67 -3.31 5.81
N SER A 88 21.73 -3.99 6.96
CA SER A 88 20.58 -4.15 7.85
C SER A 88 20.38 -2.90 8.71
N THR A 89 19.17 -2.69 9.22
CA THR A 89 18.86 -1.58 10.13
C THR A 89 18.47 -2.07 11.53
N GLN A 90 18.76 -1.27 12.55
CA GLN A 90 18.38 -1.54 13.94
C GLN A 90 17.72 -0.32 14.57
N ALA A 91 16.81 -0.58 15.51
CA ALA A 91 16.17 0.42 16.34
C ALA A 91 17.03 0.61 17.59
N HIS A 92 17.29 1.86 17.96
CA HIS A 92 18.07 2.23 19.13
C HIS A 92 17.29 3.27 19.96
N ILE A 93 17.35 3.18 21.29
CA ILE A 93 16.75 4.22 22.16
C ILE A 93 17.53 5.53 22.02
N THR A 94 18.85 5.40 22.05
CA THR A 94 19.85 6.42 21.70
C THR A 94 20.94 5.69 20.93
N PRO A 95 21.77 6.36 20.12
CA PRO A 95 22.88 5.70 19.42
C PRO A 95 23.69 4.76 20.34
N GLY A 96 23.97 3.55 19.86
CA GLY A 96 24.63 2.49 20.64
C GLY A 96 23.79 1.77 21.71
N ASN A 97 22.63 2.31 22.11
CA ASN A 97 21.68 1.64 23.03
C ASN A 97 20.65 0.83 22.23
N TYR A 98 21.05 -0.38 21.83
CA TYR A 98 20.27 -1.30 21.01
C TYR A 98 18.88 -1.59 21.60
N LYS A 99 17.85 -1.55 20.75
CA LYS A 99 16.48 -1.93 21.10
C LYS A 99 16.01 -3.15 20.32
N HIS A 100 16.05 -3.11 18.99
CA HIS A 100 15.50 -4.18 18.15
C HIS A 100 16.22 -4.30 16.79
N TRP A 101 16.25 -5.51 16.25
CA TRP A 101 16.86 -5.84 14.95
C TRP A 101 15.86 -5.61 13.79
N SER A 102 16.32 -5.34 12.57
CA SER A 102 15.43 -5.16 11.41
C SER A 102 14.37 -4.05 11.58
N PHE A 103 14.82 -2.82 11.82
CA PHE A 103 13.92 -1.68 12.07
C PHE A 103 13.14 -1.24 10.83
N PHE A 104 13.85 -0.76 9.81
CA PHE A 104 13.33 -0.46 8.48
C PHE A 104 13.72 -1.55 7.45
N GLY A 105 14.08 -2.75 7.93
CA GLY A 105 14.54 -3.86 7.10
C GLY A 105 15.97 -3.67 6.60
N SER A 106 16.24 -4.15 5.38
CA SER A 106 17.55 -4.05 4.73
C SER A 106 17.53 -2.99 3.63
N ILE A 107 18.58 -2.20 3.58
CA ILE A 107 18.83 -1.19 2.56
C ILE A 107 19.78 -1.79 1.53
N SER A 108 19.41 -1.74 0.25
CA SER A 108 20.27 -2.15 -0.85
C SER A 108 20.91 -0.91 -1.47
N ALA A 109 22.24 -0.88 -1.52
CA ALA A 109 23.00 0.18 -2.15
C ALA A 109 23.70 -0.36 -3.41
N THR A 110 23.70 0.43 -4.48
CA THR A 110 24.47 0.14 -5.70
C THR A 110 25.63 1.14 -5.85
N THR A 111 26.40 1.01 -6.93
CA THR A 111 27.46 1.99 -7.28
C THR A 111 26.90 3.32 -7.78
N SER A 112 25.60 3.39 -8.05
CA SER A 112 24.88 4.60 -8.43
C SER A 112 23.87 4.97 -7.34
N TRP A 113 23.53 6.27 -7.27
CA TRP A 113 22.49 6.75 -6.37
C TRP A 113 21.17 6.05 -6.62
N THR A 114 20.57 5.56 -5.53
CA THR A 114 19.24 4.97 -5.51
C THR A 114 18.46 5.54 -4.34
N THR A 115 17.18 5.84 -4.53
CA THR A 115 16.32 6.28 -3.44
C THR A 115 15.74 5.06 -2.72
N PHE A 116 15.99 4.96 -1.43
CA PHE A 116 15.35 4.01 -0.52
C PHE A 116 14.12 4.68 0.11
N THR A 117 13.01 3.96 0.18
CA THR A 117 11.82 4.38 0.93
C THR A 117 11.19 3.19 1.64
N LYS A 118 10.90 3.32 2.93
CA LYS A 118 10.22 2.28 3.71
C LYS A 118 9.28 2.90 4.74
N GLU A 119 8.06 2.38 4.78
CA GLU A 119 7.08 2.69 5.82
C GLU A 119 6.98 1.52 6.81
N ILE A 120 6.87 1.82 8.11
CA ILE A 120 6.66 0.85 9.18
C ILE A 120 5.57 1.35 10.13
N VAL A 121 4.85 0.42 10.74
CA VAL A 121 4.02 0.67 11.92
C VAL A 121 4.82 0.23 13.14
N ILE A 122 4.90 1.09 14.15
CA ILE A 122 5.67 0.83 15.36
C ILE A 122 4.95 -0.22 16.21
N SER A 123 5.68 -1.25 16.61
CA SER A 123 5.25 -2.33 17.52
C SER A 123 5.90 -2.16 18.89
N GLU A 124 5.51 -3.00 19.86
CA GLU A 124 6.10 -3.01 21.21
C GLU A 124 7.63 -3.25 21.18
N ASP A 125 8.09 -3.94 20.14
CA ASP A 125 9.51 -4.25 19.93
C ASP A 125 10.36 -3.01 19.60
N ASN A 126 9.78 -2.01 18.95
CA ASN A 126 10.51 -0.82 18.47
C ASN A 126 9.94 0.52 18.98
N GLU A 127 8.94 0.50 19.87
CA GLU A 127 8.43 1.70 20.56
C GLU A 127 9.52 2.47 21.33
N GLY A 128 9.46 3.80 21.34
CA GLY A 128 10.44 4.64 22.02
C GLY A 128 11.85 4.60 21.42
N ALA A 129 12.03 4.05 20.21
CA ALA A 129 13.26 4.22 19.46
C ALA A 129 13.50 5.70 19.16
N GLY A 130 14.67 6.21 19.53
CA GLY A 130 15.11 7.59 19.29
C GLY A 130 16.25 7.69 18.28
N ALA A 131 16.72 6.56 17.73
CA ALA A 131 17.70 6.54 16.66
C ALA A 131 17.52 5.32 15.74
N LEU A 132 17.81 5.54 14.46
CA LEU A 132 18.04 4.51 13.45
C LEU A 132 19.53 4.19 13.43
N ALA A 133 19.89 2.91 13.47
CA ALA A 133 21.24 2.46 13.15
C ALA A 133 21.26 1.71 11.82
N ILE A 134 22.20 2.04 10.95
CA ILE A 134 22.48 1.33 9.69
C ILE A 134 23.78 0.56 9.87
N ASN A 135 23.74 -0.76 9.69
CA ASN A 135 24.86 -1.67 9.92
C ASN A 135 25.76 -1.82 8.70
N LEU A 136 27.04 -1.45 8.82
CA LEU A 136 27.99 -1.30 7.72
C LEU A 136 29.23 -2.21 7.87
N GLY A 137 29.27 -3.07 8.89
CA GLY A 137 30.48 -3.79 9.31
C GLY A 137 30.95 -4.91 8.37
N LEU A 138 30.06 -5.53 7.58
CA LEU A 138 30.42 -6.71 6.77
C LEU A 138 31.16 -6.38 5.46
N TYR A 139 31.29 -5.10 5.14
CA TYR A 139 31.97 -4.63 3.93
C TYR A 139 33.01 -3.56 4.27
N ALA A 140 34.23 -3.73 3.76
CA ALA A 140 35.27 -2.71 3.85
C ALA A 140 35.20 -1.78 2.62
N GLY A 141 34.67 -0.58 2.83
CA GLY A 141 34.55 0.47 1.82
C GLY A 141 33.63 1.58 2.29
N SER A 142 33.18 2.41 1.34
CA SER A 142 32.39 3.60 1.65
C SER A 142 30.92 3.44 1.26
N TYR A 143 30.07 3.98 2.11
CA TYR A 143 28.66 4.23 1.88
C TYR A 143 28.43 5.73 1.80
N TYR A 144 27.46 6.15 1.00
CA TYR A 144 27.09 7.54 0.83
C TYR A 144 25.57 7.64 1.04
N PHE A 145 25.15 8.57 1.89
CA PHE A 145 23.75 8.83 2.16
C PHE A 145 23.46 10.31 1.93
N ASP A 146 22.26 10.59 1.44
CA ASP A 146 21.80 11.95 1.19
C ASP A 146 20.27 12.01 1.38
N ASN A 147 19.72 13.21 1.54
CA ASN A 147 18.28 13.47 1.67
C ASN A 147 17.56 12.52 2.65
N ILE A 148 18.14 12.30 3.82
CA ILE A 148 17.57 11.40 4.83
C ILE A 148 16.43 12.11 5.53
N THR A 149 15.21 11.60 5.35
CA THR A 149 14.03 12.05 6.07
C THR A 149 13.36 10.88 6.78
N ILE A 150 13.07 11.04 8.06
CA ILE A 150 12.18 10.15 8.82
C ILE A 150 10.98 10.98 9.24
N ALA A 151 9.77 10.55 8.87
CA ALA A 151 8.56 11.32 9.14
C ALA A 151 7.45 10.48 9.77
N LYS A 152 6.74 11.07 10.73
CA LYS A 152 5.54 10.51 11.38
C LYS A 152 4.32 10.75 10.50
N TYR A 153 3.51 9.72 10.30
CA TYR A 153 2.23 9.83 9.61
C TYR A 153 1.20 10.48 10.53
N ASN A 154 0.49 11.48 10.03
CA ASN A 154 -0.64 12.10 10.70
C ASN A 154 -1.92 11.85 9.90
N PRO A 155 -2.71 10.81 10.25
CA PRO A 155 -3.94 10.47 9.54
C PRO A 155 -5.02 11.55 9.67
N ASN A 156 -4.92 12.41 10.69
CA ASN A 156 -5.84 13.51 10.98
C ASN A 156 -5.30 14.87 10.53
N ALA A 157 -4.22 14.90 9.73
CA ALA A 157 -3.76 16.13 9.10
C ALA A 157 -4.90 16.70 8.25
N GLY A 158 -5.58 17.71 8.80
CA GLY A 158 -6.59 18.48 8.08
C GLY A 158 -5.98 19.15 6.83
N PRO A 159 -6.82 19.80 6.01
CA PRO A 159 -6.34 20.54 4.83
C PRO A 159 -5.21 21.48 5.22
N SER A 160 -4.03 21.31 4.63
CA SER A 160 -2.87 22.17 4.87
C SER A 160 -2.46 22.90 3.60
N TRP A 161 -2.13 24.19 3.72
CA TRP A 161 -1.63 25.00 2.63
C TRP A 161 -0.11 24.84 2.54
N ASN A 162 0.39 24.30 1.42
CA ASN A 162 1.82 24.12 1.18
C ASN A 162 2.32 25.27 0.30
N ILE A 163 3.49 25.84 0.60
CA ILE A 163 4.12 26.87 -0.25
C ILE A 163 4.53 26.23 -1.58
N VAL A 164 4.14 26.86 -2.69
CA VAL A 164 4.48 26.45 -4.07
C VAL A 164 5.53 27.38 -4.66
N SER A 165 5.50 28.67 -4.30
CA SER A 165 6.52 29.64 -4.67
C SER A 165 6.43 30.85 -3.74
N GLY A 166 7.55 31.53 -3.52
CA GLY A 166 7.62 32.69 -2.64
C GLY A 166 9.04 33.12 -2.33
N ALA A 167 9.17 34.28 -1.71
CA ALA A 167 10.43 34.82 -1.19
C ALA A 167 10.13 35.91 -0.14
N ASP A 168 11.00 35.99 0.86
CA ASP A 168 11.08 37.06 1.86
C ASP A 168 12.18 38.09 1.52
N PHE A 169 12.98 37.85 0.49
CA PHE A 169 14.00 38.75 -0.06
C PHE A 169 15.16 39.15 0.87
N GLU A 170 15.28 38.51 2.04
CA GLU A 170 16.35 38.78 3.02
C GLU A 170 17.75 38.47 2.48
N THR A 171 17.83 37.54 1.53
CA THR A 171 19.05 37.11 0.85
C THR A 171 19.25 37.77 -0.51
N GLU A 172 18.40 38.73 -0.88
CA GLU A 172 18.34 39.32 -2.23
C GLU A 172 18.06 38.27 -3.34
N ASP A 173 17.48 37.11 -2.98
CA ASP A 173 17.05 36.10 -3.94
C ASP A 173 15.74 36.51 -4.62
N ALA A 174 15.81 36.69 -5.94
CA ALA A 174 14.65 36.90 -6.81
C ALA A 174 14.62 35.93 -7.99
N SER A 175 15.20 34.73 -7.84
CA SER A 175 15.33 33.72 -8.90
C SER A 175 14.01 33.29 -9.55
N ASN A 176 12.93 33.24 -8.77
CA ASN A 176 11.57 32.90 -9.25
C ASN A 176 10.81 34.07 -9.87
N TYR A 177 11.45 35.24 -9.96
CA TYR A 177 10.82 36.47 -10.39
C TYR A 177 11.43 37.02 -11.67
N GLN A 178 10.58 37.60 -12.52
CA GLN A 178 11.01 38.20 -13.78
C GLN A 178 10.32 39.55 -13.99
N ILE A 179 10.96 40.44 -14.73
CA ILE A 179 10.37 41.69 -15.21
C ILE A 179 10.36 41.71 -16.72
N ASP A 180 9.48 42.55 -17.27
CA ASP A 180 9.62 42.98 -18.65
C ASP A 180 10.77 43.99 -18.85
N LEU A 181 11.05 44.31 -20.12
CA LEU A 181 12.16 45.21 -20.49
C LEU A 181 11.90 46.68 -20.13
N THR A 182 10.72 47.03 -19.62
CA THR A 182 10.32 48.41 -19.37
C THR A 182 10.41 48.82 -17.90
N SER A 183 10.63 47.83 -17.02
CA SER A 183 10.72 47.94 -15.57
C SER A 183 12.15 47.65 -15.09
N SER A 184 12.45 47.94 -13.82
CA SER A 184 13.73 47.53 -13.19
C SER A 184 13.49 47.00 -11.79
N ILE A 185 14.20 45.93 -11.42
CA ILE A 185 14.21 45.37 -10.07
C ILE A 185 15.42 45.88 -9.29
N SER A 186 15.22 46.21 -8.02
CA SER A 186 16.26 46.36 -7.00
C SER A 186 15.72 45.88 -5.65
N PHE A 187 16.56 45.89 -4.61
CA PHE A 187 16.15 45.59 -3.23
C PHE A 187 16.26 46.84 -2.36
N SER A 188 15.41 46.95 -1.34
CA SER A 188 15.53 47.99 -0.32
C SER A 188 16.78 47.75 0.55
N ASN A 189 17.10 48.73 1.39
CA ASN A 189 18.08 48.50 2.45
C ASN A 189 17.49 47.54 3.50
N ASP A 190 18.37 46.90 4.25
CA ASP A 190 17.98 46.12 5.43
C ASP A 190 17.30 47.04 6.48
N GLY A 191 16.18 46.57 7.03
CA GLY A 191 15.29 47.31 7.93
C GLY A 191 14.20 48.14 7.21
N GLU A 192 14.13 48.11 5.88
CA GLU A 192 13.10 48.83 5.10
C GLU A 192 11.96 47.93 4.58
N GLY A 193 12.04 46.61 4.81
CA GLY A 193 10.96 45.67 4.53
C GLY A 193 9.73 45.88 5.42
N ALA A 194 8.74 45.00 5.24
CA ALA A 194 7.50 45.01 6.02
C ALA A 194 7.80 44.89 7.52
N GLU A 195 6.97 45.54 8.34
CA GLU A 195 7.20 45.71 9.79
C GLU A 195 8.52 46.41 10.19
N GLY A 196 9.27 46.99 9.25
CA GLY A 196 10.56 47.63 9.51
C GLY A 196 11.68 46.63 9.77
N LYS A 197 11.58 45.43 9.18
CA LYS A 197 12.59 44.38 9.24
C LYS A 197 13.06 44.08 7.83
N GLY A 198 14.31 43.66 7.69
CA GLY A 198 14.75 42.98 6.49
C GLY A 198 14.61 43.80 5.21
N ARG A 199 14.42 43.14 4.07
CA ARG A 199 14.45 43.77 2.75
C ARG A 199 13.18 43.50 1.96
N ALA A 200 12.81 44.46 1.12
CA ALA A 200 11.73 44.31 0.14
C ALA A 200 12.27 44.32 -1.29
N LEU A 201 11.56 43.62 -2.17
CA LEU A 201 11.74 43.75 -3.61
C LEU A 201 11.11 45.05 -4.11
N ILE A 202 11.89 45.85 -4.84
CA ILE A 202 11.45 47.09 -5.47
C ILE A 202 11.31 46.87 -6.97
N VAL A 203 10.11 47.04 -7.51
CA VAL A 203 9.85 47.08 -8.95
C VAL A 203 9.51 48.51 -9.36
N ARG A 204 10.37 49.10 -10.19
CA ARG A 204 10.21 50.48 -10.63
C ARG A 204 9.57 50.57 -12.01
N ASN A 205 8.42 51.25 -12.11
CA ASN A 205 7.87 51.72 -13.38
C ASN A 205 8.18 53.23 -13.55
N PRO A 206 9.07 53.63 -14.47
CA PRO A 206 9.52 55.02 -14.60
C PRO A 206 8.50 55.99 -15.19
N THR A 207 7.50 55.48 -15.93
CA THR A 207 6.57 56.31 -16.73
C THR A 207 5.21 55.64 -16.79
N VAL A 208 4.14 56.44 -16.81
CA VAL A 208 2.79 55.95 -17.11
C VAL A 208 2.76 55.36 -18.52
N ARG A 209 2.12 54.20 -18.67
CA ARG A 209 1.97 53.45 -19.92
C ARG A 209 0.59 53.64 -20.53
N ASP A 210 0.46 53.33 -21.82
CA ASP A 210 -0.85 53.38 -22.49
C ASP A 210 -1.73 52.22 -22.00
N ASN A 211 -1.12 51.08 -21.69
CA ASN A 211 -1.77 49.92 -21.09
C ASN A 211 -1.02 49.45 -19.84
N ASP A 212 -1.74 48.96 -18.82
CA ASP A 212 -1.17 48.55 -17.54
C ASP A 212 -0.22 47.34 -17.64
N TRP A 213 -0.46 46.44 -18.59
CA TRP A 213 0.39 45.28 -18.87
C TRP A 213 1.67 45.59 -19.67
N GLU A 214 1.96 46.85 -20.01
CA GLU A 214 3.23 47.24 -20.66
C GLU A 214 4.39 47.43 -19.68
N SER A 215 4.10 47.32 -18.37
CA SER A 215 5.07 47.21 -17.27
C SER A 215 4.59 46.07 -16.38
N GLN A 216 5.27 44.92 -16.45
CA GLN A 216 4.90 43.70 -15.72
C GLN A 216 6.03 43.14 -14.88
N PHE A 217 5.62 42.61 -13.73
CA PHE A 217 6.41 41.78 -12.83
C PHE A 217 5.77 40.38 -12.80
N PHE A 218 6.58 39.33 -12.81
CA PHE A 218 6.12 37.95 -12.87
C PHE A 218 6.65 37.16 -11.68
N LEU A 219 5.77 36.38 -11.05
CA LEU A 219 6.10 35.30 -10.12
C LEU A 219 5.88 33.97 -10.85
N SER A 220 6.94 33.18 -11.01
CA SER A 220 6.86 31.84 -11.60
C SER A 220 6.68 30.78 -10.52
N PHE A 221 5.96 29.71 -10.86
CA PHE A 221 5.74 28.58 -9.96
C PHE A 221 5.52 27.28 -10.76
N SER A 222 5.82 26.16 -10.11
CA SER A 222 5.67 24.82 -10.69
C SER A 222 5.20 23.86 -9.59
N PRO A 223 4.37 22.85 -9.90
CA PRO A 223 3.77 22.54 -11.21
C PRO A 223 2.73 23.58 -11.64
N ALA A 224 2.34 23.52 -12.92
CA ALA A 224 1.25 24.35 -13.44
C ALA A 224 -0.09 23.98 -12.77
N THR A 225 -0.97 24.96 -12.61
CA THR A 225 -2.26 24.79 -11.93
C THR A 225 -3.19 23.80 -12.62
N GLU A 226 -3.97 23.04 -11.88
CA GLU A 226 -5.02 22.15 -12.41
C GLU A 226 -6.43 22.56 -11.94
N VAL A 227 -7.45 22.22 -12.72
CA VAL A 227 -8.85 22.58 -12.42
C VAL A 227 -9.28 22.01 -11.07
N GLY A 228 -9.90 22.84 -10.23
CA GLY A 228 -10.40 22.45 -8.91
C GLY A 228 -9.38 22.63 -7.78
N GLU A 229 -8.09 22.84 -8.09
CA GLU A 229 -7.10 23.17 -7.08
C GLU A 229 -7.42 24.53 -6.41
N LYS A 230 -7.00 24.71 -5.16
CA LYS A 230 -7.13 25.99 -4.45
C LYS A 230 -5.77 26.56 -4.12
N TYR A 231 -5.61 27.87 -4.32
CA TYR A 231 -4.38 28.60 -4.04
C TYR A 231 -4.67 29.84 -3.20
N ILE A 232 -3.74 30.19 -2.29
CA ILE A 232 -3.70 31.49 -1.61
C ILE A 232 -2.44 32.22 -2.06
N LEU A 233 -2.61 33.44 -2.61
CA LEU A 233 -1.52 34.41 -2.75
C LEU A 233 -1.56 35.35 -1.55
N SER A 234 -0.48 35.42 -0.79
CA SER A 234 -0.28 36.37 0.30
C SER A 234 1.01 37.15 0.07
N MET A 235 1.02 38.44 0.40
CA MET A 235 2.21 39.30 0.31
C MET A 235 1.97 40.62 1.03
N ASP A 236 3.03 41.23 1.50
CA ASP A 236 3.02 42.63 1.93
C ASP A 236 3.33 43.53 0.74
N VAL A 237 2.55 44.60 0.59
CA VAL A 237 2.66 45.55 -0.51
C VAL A 237 2.65 46.99 -0.04
N LYS A 238 3.41 47.82 -0.74
CA LYS A 238 3.48 49.28 -0.60
C LYS A 238 3.86 49.90 -1.95
N ALA A 239 3.57 51.18 -2.14
CA ALA A 239 4.06 51.96 -3.28
C ALA A 239 4.43 53.38 -2.84
N ASP A 240 5.21 54.12 -3.63
CA ASP A 240 5.51 55.53 -3.31
C ASP A 240 4.28 56.44 -3.48
N GLU A 241 3.25 55.97 -4.19
CA GLU A 241 1.98 56.68 -4.45
C GLU A 241 0.82 55.70 -4.34
N ASP A 242 -0.34 56.15 -3.86
CA ASP A 242 -1.54 55.31 -3.76
C ASP A 242 -1.97 54.81 -5.14
N VAL A 243 -2.01 53.49 -5.32
CA VAL A 243 -2.21 52.86 -6.64
C VAL A 243 -2.95 51.53 -6.53
N SER A 244 -3.74 51.22 -7.56
CA SER A 244 -4.35 49.91 -7.76
C SER A 244 -3.81 49.27 -9.05
N TYR A 245 -3.48 48.00 -8.98
CA TYR A 245 -2.97 47.21 -10.11
C TYR A 245 -3.60 45.82 -10.12
N SER A 246 -3.59 45.15 -11.26
CA SER A 246 -4.26 43.86 -11.46
C SER A 246 -3.28 42.71 -11.65
N THR A 247 -3.78 41.48 -11.52
CA THR A 247 -3.01 40.26 -11.81
C THR A 247 -3.59 39.50 -12.99
N GLN A 248 -2.70 38.95 -13.83
CA GLN A 248 -3.04 38.11 -14.97
C GLN A 248 -2.45 36.71 -14.81
N ALA A 249 -3.09 35.73 -15.45
CA ALA A 249 -2.63 34.34 -15.48
C ALA A 249 -1.83 34.08 -16.75
N HIS A 250 -0.63 33.52 -16.61
CA HIS A 250 0.30 33.25 -17.71
C HIS A 250 0.76 31.79 -17.69
N ILE A 251 0.84 31.13 -18.86
CA ILE A 251 1.34 29.74 -18.94
C ILE A 251 2.80 29.70 -18.49
N THR A 252 3.58 30.64 -19.01
CA THR A 252 4.96 30.99 -18.59
C THR A 252 5.05 32.52 -18.61
N PRO A 253 6.01 33.17 -17.93
CA PRO A 253 6.17 34.62 -17.99
C PRO A 253 6.09 35.18 -19.42
N GLY A 254 5.26 36.21 -19.64
CA GLY A 254 4.99 36.79 -20.96
C GLY A 254 4.04 36.01 -21.89
N ASN A 255 3.72 34.74 -21.61
CA ASN A 255 2.74 33.95 -22.37
C ASN A 255 1.34 34.06 -21.75
N TYR A 256 0.65 35.14 -22.09
CA TYR A 256 -0.67 35.50 -21.56
C TYR A 256 -1.72 34.41 -21.78
N LYS A 257 -2.50 34.11 -20.74
CA LYS A 257 -3.64 33.18 -20.80
C LYS A 257 -4.96 33.82 -20.42
N TYR A 258 -5.02 34.51 -19.28
CA TYR A 258 -6.28 35.05 -18.78
C TYR A 258 -6.09 36.36 -18.02
N TRP A 259 -7.05 37.28 -18.18
CA TRP A 259 -6.93 38.68 -17.76
C TRP A 259 -7.02 38.91 -16.25
N ASN A 260 -7.53 37.94 -15.49
CA ASN A 260 -7.74 38.07 -14.04
C ASN A 260 -7.36 36.78 -13.32
N PHE A 261 -6.31 36.81 -12.50
CA PHE A 261 -5.92 35.63 -11.73
C PHE A 261 -6.28 35.75 -10.24
N PHE A 262 -5.65 36.67 -9.52
CA PHE A 262 -5.91 36.97 -8.10
C PHE A 262 -6.65 38.31 -7.90
N GLY A 263 -7.14 38.94 -8.97
CA GLY A 263 -7.84 40.21 -8.90
C GLY A 263 -6.93 41.43 -8.83
N SER A 264 -7.49 42.51 -8.28
CA SER A 264 -6.80 43.79 -8.07
C SER A 264 -6.17 43.87 -6.68
N ILE A 265 -4.99 44.45 -6.62
CA ILE A 265 -4.21 44.76 -5.42
C ILE A 265 -4.17 46.28 -5.27
N ASN A 266 -4.31 46.76 -4.04
CA ASN A 266 -4.20 48.17 -3.71
C ASN A 266 -2.97 48.37 -2.83
N ALA A 267 -2.07 49.26 -3.24
CA ALA A 267 -0.91 49.65 -2.46
C ALA A 267 -1.02 51.13 -2.10
N THR A 268 -0.57 51.46 -0.89
CA THR A 268 -0.49 52.84 -0.40
C THR A 268 0.95 53.17 -0.06
N THR A 269 1.19 54.40 0.41
CA THR A 269 2.49 54.81 0.99
C THR A 269 2.89 54.07 2.26
N GLU A 270 1.98 53.30 2.86
CA GLU A 270 2.21 52.42 4.00
C GLU A 270 2.10 50.94 3.61
N TRP A 271 2.84 50.09 4.32
CA TRP A 271 2.77 48.63 4.16
C TRP A 271 1.38 48.10 4.51
N SER A 272 0.88 47.20 3.66
CA SER A 272 -0.38 46.50 3.88
C SER A 272 -0.28 45.06 3.38
N ASN A 273 -0.97 44.15 4.05
CA ASN A 273 -1.02 42.76 3.60
C ASN A 273 -2.14 42.56 2.57
N PHE A 274 -1.79 41.97 1.44
CA PHE A 274 -2.72 41.42 0.47
C PHE A 274 -2.78 39.91 0.67
N THR A 275 -3.99 39.36 0.83
CA THR A 275 -4.23 37.91 0.86
C THR A 275 -5.45 37.57 0.03
N LYS A 276 -5.32 36.61 -0.89
CA LYS A 276 -6.42 36.17 -1.75
C LYS A 276 -6.40 34.67 -1.99
N GLU A 277 -7.51 34.01 -1.64
CA GLU A 277 -7.80 32.63 -2.03
C GLU A 277 -8.54 32.58 -3.37
N ILE A 278 -8.17 31.63 -4.22
CA ILE A 278 -8.86 31.29 -5.47
C ILE A 278 -9.06 29.77 -5.60
N THR A 279 -10.04 29.37 -6.41
CA THR A 279 -10.17 28.01 -6.94
C THR A 279 -9.92 28.05 -8.44
N ILE A 280 -9.07 27.16 -8.94
CA ILE A 280 -8.66 27.12 -10.35
C ILE A 280 -9.83 26.65 -11.21
N SER A 281 -10.22 27.48 -12.17
CA SER A 281 -11.19 27.15 -13.21
C SER A 281 -10.50 26.67 -14.49
N ASP A 282 -11.27 26.18 -15.47
CA ASP A 282 -10.76 25.79 -16.78
C ASP A 282 -9.95 26.92 -17.46
N GLU A 283 -10.41 28.17 -17.32
CA GLU A 283 -9.81 29.35 -17.96
C GLU A 283 -8.38 29.64 -17.46
N VAL A 284 -8.09 29.27 -16.21
CA VAL A 284 -6.80 29.49 -15.55
C VAL A 284 -6.07 28.20 -15.18
N SER A 285 -6.50 27.05 -15.71
CA SER A 285 -5.73 25.79 -15.65
C SER A 285 -4.44 25.87 -16.49
N GLY A 286 -3.45 25.02 -16.25
CA GLY A 286 -2.17 25.02 -16.99
C GLY A 286 -1.36 26.31 -16.89
N VAL A 287 -1.58 27.13 -15.86
CA VAL A 287 -0.87 28.39 -15.59
C VAL A 287 0.32 28.11 -14.68
N GLY A 288 1.48 28.68 -15.00
CA GLY A 288 2.71 28.57 -14.19
C GLY A 288 3.32 29.92 -13.81
N ALA A 289 2.64 31.03 -14.09
CA ALA A 289 3.08 32.36 -13.69
C ALA A 289 1.92 33.32 -13.38
N ILE A 290 2.12 34.14 -12.36
CA ILE A 290 1.29 35.31 -12.05
C ILE A 290 2.00 36.53 -12.64
N ALA A 291 1.29 37.34 -13.43
CA ALA A 291 1.78 38.65 -13.87
C ALA A 291 1.09 39.75 -13.07
N PHE A 292 1.84 40.75 -12.60
CA PHE A 292 1.36 41.95 -11.93
C PHE A 292 1.47 43.14 -12.89
N ASN A 293 0.35 43.81 -13.17
CA ASN A 293 0.27 44.88 -14.18
C ASN A 293 0.51 46.28 -13.57
N LEU A 294 1.71 46.82 -13.74
CA LEU A 294 2.21 48.00 -13.04
C LEU A 294 2.25 49.29 -13.90
N GLY A 295 1.75 49.24 -15.13
CA GLY A 295 1.91 50.33 -16.11
C GLY A 295 1.13 51.61 -15.85
N ASN A 296 0.04 51.57 -15.07
CA ASN A 296 -0.87 52.71 -14.90
C ASN A 296 -0.32 53.85 -14.05
N MET A 297 0.77 53.64 -13.30
CA MET A 297 1.38 54.66 -12.45
C MET A 297 2.90 54.63 -12.58
N ALA A 298 3.50 55.82 -12.71
CA ALA A 298 4.95 55.98 -12.61
C ALA A 298 5.35 56.06 -11.13
N THR A 299 5.71 54.92 -10.53
CA THR A 299 6.04 54.80 -9.11
C THR A 299 6.96 53.61 -8.86
N ASN A 300 7.49 53.51 -7.64
CA ASN A 300 8.10 52.28 -7.15
C ASN A 300 7.05 51.44 -6.42
N TYR A 301 7.00 50.16 -6.75
CA TYR A 301 6.19 49.16 -6.08
C TYR A 301 7.10 48.32 -5.20
N TYR A 302 6.68 48.08 -3.97
CA TYR A 302 7.42 47.30 -2.98
C TYR A 302 6.62 46.04 -2.67
N PHE A 303 7.31 44.90 -2.72
CA PHE A 303 6.76 43.60 -2.40
C PHE A 303 7.65 42.93 -1.36
N ASP A 304 7.02 42.32 -0.37
CA ASP A 304 7.70 41.58 0.68
C ASP A 304 6.86 40.37 1.11
N ASN A 305 7.49 39.36 1.69
CA ASN A 305 6.87 38.13 2.20
C ASN A 305 5.91 37.48 1.20
N ILE A 306 6.27 37.43 -0.08
CA ILE A 306 5.39 36.86 -1.11
C ILE A 306 5.30 35.36 -0.90
N GLN A 307 4.09 34.83 -0.78
CA GLN A 307 3.80 33.40 -0.67
C GLN A 307 2.61 33.03 -1.56
N LEU A 308 2.85 32.13 -2.50
CA LEU A 308 1.80 31.37 -3.19
C LEU A 308 1.73 29.99 -2.53
N THR A 309 0.62 29.69 -1.88
CA THR A 309 0.36 28.38 -1.27
C THR A 309 -0.75 27.65 -2.00
N LYS A 310 -0.68 26.32 -2.03
CA LYS A 310 -1.68 25.41 -2.59
C LYS A 310 -2.30 24.59 -1.49
N LEU A 311 -3.61 24.42 -1.54
CA LEU A 311 -4.32 23.53 -0.64
C LEU A 311 -3.92 22.09 -0.94
N SER A 312 -3.19 21.47 -0.04
CA SER A 312 -3.13 20.02 0.06
C SER A 312 -4.44 19.59 0.70
N GLU A 313 -5.50 19.46 -0.10
CA GLU A 313 -6.60 18.60 0.28
C GLU A 313 -5.98 17.21 0.49
N GLY A 314 -6.38 16.49 1.53
CA GLY A 314 -6.08 15.08 1.63
C GLY A 314 -6.82 14.38 0.49
N SER A 315 -6.30 14.49 -0.73
CA SER A 315 -6.89 13.97 -1.94
C SER A 315 -7.07 12.48 -1.74
N SER A 316 -8.32 12.08 -1.55
CA SER A 316 -8.83 10.75 -1.88
C SER A 316 -8.85 10.60 -3.40
N VAL A 317 -7.68 10.72 -4.01
CA VAL A 317 -7.40 10.13 -5.32
C VAL A 317 -6.59 8.91 -4.96
N GLU A 318 -7.15 7.72 -5.18
CA GLU A 318 -6.40 6.47 -5.06
C GLU A 318 -5.19 6.55 -5.99
N GLN A 319 -4.04 6.96 -5.46
CA GLN A 319 -2.78 6.72 -6.12
C GLN A 319 -2.49 5.23 -5.93
N ILE A 320 -2.68 4.46 -7.00
CA ILE A 320 -2.19 3.08 -7.07
C ILE A 320 -0.67 3.17 -7.10
N ILE A 321 -0.03 3.01 -5.94
CA ILE A 321 1.40 2.83 -5.82
C ILE A 321 1.68 1.38 -6.20
N GLU A 322 2.20 1.18 -7.41
CA GLU A 322 2.56 -0.15 -7.89
C GLU A 322 3.77 -0.68 -7.11
N LYS A 323 3.50 -1.61 -6.19
CA LYS A 323 4.52 -2.28 -5.37
C LYS A 323 5.39 -3.22 -6.21
N THR A 324 6.66 -3.40 -5.84
CA THR A 324 7.52 -4.42 -6.48
C THR A 324 6.98 -5.83 -6.20
N PRO A 325 7.37 -6.85 -6.98
CA PRO A 325 7.01 -8.25 -6.68
C PRO A 325 7.39 -8.68 -5.26
N GLU A 326 8.54 -8.22 -4.75
CA GLU A 326 9.01 -8.50 -3.40
C GLU A 326 8.14 -7.81 -2.35
N GLU A 327 7.83 -6.52 -2.53
CA GLU A 327 6.95 -5.80 -1.61
C GLU A 327 5.53 -6.37 -1.58
N LYS A 328 5.02 -6.83 -2.73
CA LYS A 328 3.74 -7.55 -2.83
C LYS A 328 3.83 -8.88 -2.11
N ARG A 329 4.88 -9.67 -2.35
CA ARG A 329 5.12 -10.94 -1.66
C ARG A 329 5.19 -10.73 -0.14
N ASP A 330 5.92 -9.75 0.34
CA ASP A 330 6.05 -9.44 1.77
C ASP A 330 4.70 -9.04 2.37
N THR A 331 3.97 -8.14 1.71
CA THR A 331 2.65 -7.65 2.17
C THR A 331 1.63 -8.79 2.22
N VAL A 332 1.58 -9.62 1.17
CA VAL A 332 0.66 -10.76 1.08
C VAL A 332 1.05 -11.87 2.05
N SER A 333 2.35 -12.11 2.25
CA SER A 333 2.86 -13.07 3.25
C SER A 333 2.44 -12.66 4.66
N TYR A 334 2.61 -11.38 5.00
CA TYR A 334 2.16 -10.82 6.27
C TYR A 334 0.63 -10.95 6.44
N ALA A 335 -0.15 -10.63 5.41
CA ALA A 335 -1.61 -10.75 5.46
C ALA A 335 -2.06 -12.21 5.66
N LEU A 336 -1.40 -13.18 5.00
CA LEU A 336 -1.68 -14.61 5.16
C LEU A 336 -1.37 -15.09 6.58
N GLU A 337 -0.18 -14.75 7.09
CA GLU A 337 0.23 -15.08 8.47
C GLU A 337 -0.71 -14.46 9.50
N LYS A 338 -1.01 -13.17 9.36
CA LYS A 338 -1.93 -12.48 10.26
C LYS A 338 -3.30 -13.16 10.28
N TRP A 339 -3.87 -13.44 9.11
CA TRP A 339 -5.18 -14.10 9.02
C TRP A 339 -5.18 -15.48 9.70
N ILE A 340 -4.23 -16.35 9.36
CA ILE A 340 -4.16 -17.71 9.91
C ILE A 340 -3.91 -17.66 11.43
N SER A 341 -2.95 -16.85 11.87
CA SER A 341 -2.59 -16.76 13.28
C SER A 341 -3.75 -16.23 14.13
N GLU A 342 -4.37 -15.11 13.75
CA GLU A 342 -5.47 -14.51 14.50
C GLU A 342 -6.69 -15.44 14.54
N MET A 343 -7.06 -16.04 13.40
CA MET A 343 -8.19 -16.95 13.33
C MET A 343 -8.00 -18.18 14.20
N MET A 344 -6.83 -18.82 14.11
CA MET A 344 -6.53 -20.00 14.91
C MET A 344 -6.42 -19.66 16.39
N LEU A 345 -5.72 -18.60 16.77
CA LEU A 345 -5.59 -18.20 18.18
C LEU A 345 -6.94 -17.86 18.81
N ALA A 346 -7.84 -17.20 18.07
CA ALA A 346 -9.18 -16.85 18.55
C ALA A 346 -10.08 -18.08 18.76
N THR A 347 -9.91 -19.12 17.94
CA THR A 347 -10.84 -20.26 17.86
C THR A 347 -10.27 -21.57 18.39
N LYS A 348 -8.99 -21.60 18.79
CA LYS A 348 -8.21 -22.77 19.22
C LYS A 348 -8.90 -23.67 20.25
N LYS A 349 -9.81 -23.12 21.06
CA LYS A 349 -10.57 -23.86 22.08
C LYS A 349 -11.75 -24.66 21.53
N TYR A 350 -12.24 -24.31 20.34
CA TYR A 350 -13.52 -24.80 19.80
C TYR A 350 -13.34 -25.51 18.47
N VAL A 351 -12.42 -25.05 17.62
CA VAL A 351 -12.20 -25.60 16.28
C VAL A 351 -11.05 -26.61 16.34
N LYS A 352 -11.29 -27.78 15.77
CA LYS A 352 -10.37 -28.94 15.77
C LYS A 352 -10.05 -29.48 14.38
N ALA A 353 -10.68 -28.93 13.35
CA ALA A 353 -10.32 -29.21 11.99
C ALA A 353 -10.51 -27.98 11.11
N TRP A 354 -9.64 -27.87 10.12
CA TRP A 354 -9.51 -26.70 9.27
C TRP A 354 -9.37 -27.12 7.82
N ASP A 355 -10.16 -26.50 6.94
CA ASP A 355 -9.83 -26.44 5.52
C ASP A 355 -8.82 -25.28 5.38
N VAL A 356 -7.52 -25.61 5.40
CA VAL A 356 -6.44 -24.60 5.43
C VAL A 356 -6.30 -23.92 4.08
N VAL A 357 -6.46 -24.69 3.01
CA VAL A 357 -6.44 -24.20 1.63
C VAL A 357 -7.71 -24.72 0.96
N ASN A 358 -8.50 -23.79 0.42
CA ASN A 358 -9.76 -24.08 -0.25
C ASN A 358 -9.66 -23.76 -1.75
N GLU A 359 -10.10 -24.68 -2.59
CA GLU A 359 -10.26 -24.55 -4.04
C GLU A 359 -9.01 -24.13 -4.83
N PRO A 360 -7.83 -24.71 -4.54
CA PRO A 360 -6.60 -24.29 -5.19
C PRO A 360 -6.54 -24.64 -6.69
N MET A 361 -7.22 -25.70 -7.14
CA MET A 361 -7.02 -26.28 -8.47
C MET A 361 -7.87 -25.60 -9.55
N ASP A 362 -7.26 -25.36 -10.72
CA ASP A 362 -7.94 -24.76 -11.87
C ASP A 362 -8.89 -25.77 -12.55
N ASP A 363 -10.11 -25.35 -12.90
CA ASP A 363 -11.10 -26.24 -13.53
C ASP A 363 -10.77 -26.56 -15.00
N GLY A 364 -10.07 -25.65 -15.70
CA GLY A 364 -9.69 -25.79 -17.11
C GLY A 364 -8.33 -26.47 -17.32
N ASN A 365 -7.42 -26.29 -16.37
CA ASN A 365 -6.09 -26.90 -16.35
C ASN A 365 -5.92 -27.73 -15.05
N PRO A 366 -6.43 -28.96 -14.99
CA PRO A 366 -6.69 -29.65 -13.72
C PRO A 366 -5.49 -29.97 -12.84
N TYR A 367 -4.25 -29.86 -13.36
CA TYR A 367 -3.00 -30.07 -12.61
C TYR A 367 -2.31 -28.76 -12.22
N GLU A 368 -2.87 -27.61 -12.60
CA GLU A 368 -2.34 -26.29 -12.28
C GLU A 368 -3.19 -25.61 -11.21
N LEU A 369 -2.57 -24.70 -10.47
CA LEU A 369 -3.30 -23.83 -9.54
C LEU A 369 -4.10 -22.80 -10.33
N LYS A 370 -5.21 -22.33 -9.75
CA LYS A 370 -5.95 -21.19 -10.29
C LYS A 370 -5.01 -19.99 -10.48
N SER A 371 -5.32 -19.09 -11.41
CA SER A 371 -4.58 -17.84 -11.55
C SER A 371 -5.49 -16.76 -12.12
N GLY A 372 -5.33 -15.54 -11.61
CA GLY A 372 -5.93 -14.32 -12.13
C GLY A 372 -5.06 -13.64 -13.18
N ILE A 373 -3.82 -14.09 -13.39
CA ILE A 373 -2.91 -13.49 -14.36
C ILE A 373 -3.50 -13.59 -15.78
N GLY A 374 -3.64 -12.44 -16.44
CA GLY A 374 -4.19 -12.35 -17.78
C GLY A 374 -5.72 -12.49 -17.85
N LYS A 375 -6.42 -12.42 -16.72
CA LYS A 375 -7.88 -12.43 -16.62
C LYS A 375 -8.38 -11.14 -15.97
N GLU A 376 -9.61 -10.75 -16.30
CA GLU A 376 -10.34 -9.79 -15.47
C GLU A 376 -10.75 -10.53 -14.20
N VAL A 377 -10.31 -10.03 -13.04
CA VAL A 377 -10.53 -10.67 -11.74
C VAL A 377 -11.65 -9.91 -11.03
N ASP A 378 -12.73 -10.61 -10.69
CA ASP A 378 -13.83 -10.04 -9.92
C ASP A 378 -13.35 -9.58 -8.55
N SER A 379 -14.00 -8.56 -7.98
CA SER A 379 -13.54 -7.89 -6.75
C SER A 379 -13.53 -8.76 -5.49
N ASP A 380 -14.21 -9.91 -5.53
CA ASP A 380 -14.28 -10.92 -4.48
C ASP A 380 -13.31 -12.10 -4.70
N HIS A 381 -12.49 -12.07 -5.76
CA HIS A 381 -11.52 -13.12 -6.07
C HIS A 381 -10.09 -12.70 -5.72
N PHE A 382 -9.36 -13.58 -5.04
CA PHE A 382 -7.95 -13.40 -4.73
C PHE A 382 -7.16 -14.70 -4.90
N TYR A 383 -6.03 -14.63 -5.61
CA TYR A 383 -5.21 -15.78 -5.97
C TYR A 383 -3.83 -15.70 -5.29
N TRP A 384 -3.68 -16.34 -4.14
CA TRP A 384 -2.45 -16.31 -3.32
C TRP A 384 -1.19 -16.69 -4.11
N GLN A 385 -1.29 -17.72 -4.93
CA GLN A 385 -0.23 -18.26 -5.79
C GLN A 385 0.32 -17.26 -6.81
N ASP A 386 -0.44 -16.24 -7.22
CA ASP A 386 0.04 -15.23 -8.16
C ASP A 386 1.07 -14.29 -7.51
N TYR A 387 1.12 -14.24 -6.17
CA TYR A 387 2.05 -13.40 -5.40
C TYR A 387 3.09 -14.24 -4.64
N LEU A 388 2.65 -15.33 -4.02
CA LEU A 388 3.48 -16.18 -3.16
C LEU A 388 4.03 -17.41 -3.90
N GLY A 389 3.59 -17.66 -5.12
CA GLY A 389 3.94 -18.85 -5.89
C GLY A 389 3.25 -20.12 -5.36
N LYS A 390 3.64 -21.26 -5.92
CA LYS A 390 3.09 -22.58 -5.58
C LYS A 390 3.22 -22.95 -4.09
N ASP A 391 4.20 -22.34 -3.40
CA ASP A 391 4.52 -22.61 -1.99
C ASP A 391 3.60 -21.88 -0.99
N TYR A 392 2.63 -21.08 -1.44
CA TYR A 392 1.70 -20.41 -0.53
C TYR A 392 0.96 -21.41 0.39
N ALA A 393 0.60 -22.59 -0.12
CA ALA A 393 -0.02 -23.63 0.69
C ALA A 393 0.97 -24.24 1.70
N VAL A 394 2.25 -24.40 1.33
CA VAL A 394 3.31 -24.85 2.24
C VAL A 394 3.41 -23.88 3.43
N MET A 395 3.42 -22.57 3.15
CA MET A 395 3.38 -21.52 4.16
C MET A 395 2.10 -21.60 5.00
N ALA A 396 0.93 -21.69 4.38
CA ALA A 396 -0.36 -21.76 5.07
C ALA A 396 -0.46 -22.94 6.05
N PHE A 397 -0.07 -24.14 5.62
CA PHE A 397 -0.06 -25.32 6.49
C PHE A 397 0.99 -25.23 7.61
N ASN A 398 2.17 -24.67 7.37
CA ASN A 398 3.16 -24.44 8.43
C ASN A 398 2.64 -23.47 9.50
N LEU A 399 2.04 -22.34 9.07
CA LEU A 399 1.41 -21.38 9.98
C LEU A 399 0.27 -22.04 10.76
N ALA A 400 -0.56 -22.84 10.09
CA ALA A 400 -1.64 -23.58 10.71
C ALA A 400 -1.13 -24.53 11.81
N ARG A 401 -0.01 -25.23 11.58
CA ARG A 401 0.65 -26.06 12.60
C ARG A 401 1.24 -25.24 13.73
N GLN A 402 1.80 -24.08 13.43
CA GLN A 402 2.44 -23.20 14.41
C GLN A 402 1.41 -22.61 15.39
N TYR A 403 0.28 -22.12 14.88
CA TYR A 403 -0.72 -21.39 15.67
C TYR A 403 -1.88 -22.27 16.17
N GLY A 404 -2.22 -23.33 15.44
CA GLY A 404 -3.23 -24.32 15.81
C GLY A 404 -2.82 -25.21 16.99
N ASN A 405 -3.71 -26.11 17.41
CA ASN A 405 -3.35 -27.17 18.35
C ASN A 405 -2.56 -28.28 17.65
N THR A 406 -1.74 -28.98 18.42
CA THR A 406 -1.00 -30.15 17.93
C THR A 406 -1.89 -31.29 17.45
N ASP A 407 -3.14 -31.35 17.93
CA ASP A 407 -4.14 -32.36 17.58
C ASP A 407 -5.19 -31.86 16.55
N ASP A 408 -5.04 -30.65 16.01
CA ASP A 408 -5.94 -30.14 14.98
C ASP A 408 -5.70 -30.87 13.65
N VAL A 409 -6.79 -31.19 12.94
CA VAL A 409 -6.76 -31.88 11.65
C VAL A 409 -6.82 -30.87 10.50
N LEU A 410 -5.81 -30.85 9.65
CA LEU A 410 -5.67 -29.89 8.56
C LEU A 410 -5.95 -30.53 7.21
N PHE A 411 -6.96 -30.01 6.53
CA PHE A 411 -7.44 -30.43 5.23
C PHE A 411 -7.03 -29.43 4.15
N ILE A 412 -6.84 -29.96 2.93
CA ILE A 412 -7.01 -29.19 1.70
C ILE A 412 -8.36 -29.59 1.09
N ASN A 413 -9.16 -28.63 0.63
CA ASN A 413 -10.56 -28.85 0.23
C ASN A 413 -10.80 -28.32 -1.20
N ASP A 414 -11.57 -29.02 -2.03
CA ASP A 414 -11.90 -28.56 -3.40
C ASP A 414 -13.22 -29.17 -3.92
N TYR A 415 -13.81 -28.54 -4.94
CA TYR A 415 -15.00 -29.01 -5.67
C TYR A 415 -14.66 -29.62 -7.03
N ASN A 416 -15.69 -30.16 -7.69
CA ASN A 416 -15.62 -30.82 -9.01
C ASN A 416 -14.73 -32.07 -9.07
N LEU A 417 -14.23 -32.58 -7.94
CA LEU A 417 -13.35 -33.76 -7.93
C LEU A 417 -14.05 -35.02 -8.49
N ALA A 418 -15.37 -35.15 -8.26
CA ALA A 418 -16.21 -36.20 -8.83
C ALA A 418 -16.73 -35.88 -10.25
N TYR A 419 -16.61 -34.63 -10.72
CA TYR A 419 -17.01 -34.24 -12.07
C TYR A 419 -15.85 -34.39 -13.05
N ASN A 420 -14.66 -33.93 -12.63
CA ASN A 420 -13.41 -33.97 -13.37
C ASN A 420 -12.35 -34.75 -12.57
N ILE A 421 -12.16 -36.01 -12.93
CA ILE A 421 -11.21 -36.92 -12.27
C ILE A 421 -9.76 -36.45 -12.41
N ASP A 422 -9.43 -35.73 -13.48
CA ASP A 422 -8.09 -35.17 -13.61
C ASP A 422 -7.85 -34.03 -12.61
N LYS A 423 -8.90 -33.32 -12.18
CA LYS A 423 -8.81 -32.33 -11.09
C LYS A 423 -8.58 -33.01 -9.73
N CYS A 424 -9.24 -34.15 -9.48
CA CYS A 424 -8.96 -34.99 -8.31
C CYS A 424 -7.49 -35.42 -8.26
N LYS A 425 -6.95 -35.93 -9.37
CA LYS A 425 -5.54 -36.30 -9.47
C LYS A 425 -4.60 -35.10 -9.33
N GLY A 426 -4.97 -33.95 -9.88
CA GLY A 426 -4.21 -32.71 -9.73
C GLY A 426 -4.12 -32.24 -8.28
N LEU A 427 -5.24 -32.30 -7.54
CA LEU A 427 -5.26 -31.99 -6.11
C LEU A 427 -4.36 -32.95 -5.32
N ILE A 428 -4.42 -34.25 -5.60
CA ILE A 428 -3.54 -35.27 -4.98
C ILE A 428 -2.08 -34.95 -5.29
N ALA A 429 -1.75 -34.64 -6.54
CA ALA A 429 -0.39 -34.26 -6.93
C ALA A 429 0.08 -32.97 -6.25
N TYR A 430 -0.82 -32.03 -5.97
CA TYR A 430 -0.49 -30.83 -5.21
C TYR A 430 -0.28 -31.11 -3.72
N VAL A 431 -1.08 -32.00 -3.12
CA VAL A 431 -0.82 -32.53 -1.78
C VAL A 431 0.57 -33.15 -1.71
N ASP A 432 0.90 -34.06 -2.63
CA ASP A 432 2.22 -34.69 -2.68
C ASP A 432 3.36 -33.67 -2.81
N TYR A 433 3.15 -32.60 -3.59
CA TYR A 433 4.11 -31.51 -3.71
C TYR A 433 4.33 -30.78 -2.38
N ILE A 434 3.25 -30.44 -1.67
CA ILE A 434 3.32 -29.75 -0.37
C ILE A 434 4.07 -30.63 0.64
N GLU A 435 3.79 -31.93 0.66
CA GLU A 435 4.45 -32.85 1.59
C GLU A 435 5.94 -33.07 1.28
N GLN A 436 6.33 -33.03 0.00
CA GLN A 436 7.74 -33.04 -0.39
C GLN A 436 8.52 -31.83 0.14
N GLN A 437 7.85 -30.71 0.46
CA GLN A 437 8.46 -29.55 1.10
C GLN A 437 8.56 -29.68 2.64
N GLY A 438 8.18 -30.84 3.20
CA GLY A 438 8.33 -31.15 4.63
C GLY A 438 7.10 -30.85 5.48
N VAL A 439 5.94 -30.60 4.87
CA VAL A 439 4.70 -30.26 5.59
C VAL A 439 3.70 -31.41 5.50
N PHE A 440 3.18 -31.88 6.64
CA PHE A 440 2.22 -32.97 6.65
C PHE A 440 0.77 -32.45 6.55
N ILE A 441 0.04 -32.93 5.54
CA ILE A 441 -1.40 -32.69 5.37
C ILE A 441 -2.15 -33.90 5.94
N ASP A 442 -3.11 -33.67 6.85
CA ASP A 442 -3.83 -34.76 7.51
C ASP A 442 -4.92 -35.36 6.60
N GLY A 443 -5.57 -34.51 5.82
CA GLY A 443 -6.75 -34.91 5.07
C GLY A 443 -7.01 -34.15 3.77
N ILE A 444 -7.88 -34.74 2.96
CA ILE A 444 -8.42 -34.14 1.74
C ILE A 444 -9.94 -34.04 1.87
N GLY A 445 -10.45 -32.83 1.69
CA GLY A 445 -11.86 -32.52 1.62
C GLY A 445 -12.36 -32.57 0.16
N THR A 446 -13.51 -33.21 -0.04
CA THR A 446 -14.27 -33.09 -1.28
C THR A 446 -15.60 -32.42 -0.96
N GLN A 447 -15.83 -31.25 -1.55
CA GLN A 447 -17.05 -30.46 -1.28
C GLN A 447 -18.30 -31.25 -1.67
N MET A 448 -18.28 -31.94 -2.81
CA MET A 448 -19.37 -32.79 -3.30
C MET A 448 -20.67 -32.03 -3.59
N HIS A 449 -20.57 -30.84 -4.19
CA HIS A 449 -21.71 -30.16 -4.79
C HIS A 449 -22.15 -30.85 -6.09
N ILE A 450 -23.14 -31.73 -6.00
CA ILE A 450 -23.55 -32.62 -7.11
C ILE A 450 -25.04 -32.45 -7.46
N ASN A 451 -25.50 -33.19 -8.47
CA ASN A 451 -26.89 -33.28 -8.89
C ASN A 451 -27.35 -34.74 -8.96
N VAL A 452 -28.66 -34.98 -9.04
CA VAL A 452 -29.24 -36.33 -9.20
C VAL A 452 -28.73 -37.09 -10.42
N ASN A 453 -28.24 -36.38 -11.44
CA ASN A 453 -27.70 -36.93 -12.68
C ASN A 453 -26.16 -36.95 -12.72
N SER A 454 -25.48 -36.62 -11.62
CA SER A 454 -24.03 -36.72 -11.52
C SER A 454 -23.56 -38.16 -11.76
N ASP A 455 -22.40 -38.30 -12.40
CA ASP A 455 -21.85 -39.58 -12.83
C ASP A 455 -21.38 -40.41 -11.63
N ARG A 456 -22.09 -41.51 -11.36
CA ARG A 456 -21.82 -42.41 -10.24
C ARG A 456 -20.47 -43.11 -10.35
N ASP A 457 -20.03 -43.44 -11.56
CA ASP A 457 -18.75 -44.12 -11.76
C ASP A 457 -17.60 -43.18 -11.43
N LYS A 458 -17.75 -41.88 -11.72
CA LYS A 458 -16.76 -40.88 -11.31
C LYS A 458 -16.77 -40.59 -9.81
N ILE A 459 -17.93 -40.62 -9.15
CA ILE A 459 -17.99 -40.52 -7.68
C ILE A 459 -17.22 -41.68 -7.03
N ILE A 460 -17.43 -42.91 -7.52
CA ILE A 460 -16.70 -44.11 -7.09
C ILE A 460 -15.20 -43.92 -7.33
N GLN A 461 -14.81 -43.58 -8.56
CA GLN A 461 -13.40 -43.41 -8.93
C GLN A 461 -12.71 -42.33 -8.09
N MET A 462 -13.39 -41.23 -7.80
CA MET A 462 -12.86 -40.19 -6.93
C MET A 462 -12.63 -40.72 -5.51
N PHE A 463 -13.59 -41.45 -4.91
CA PHE A 463 -13.39 -42.05 -3.58
C PHE A 463 -12.27 -43.08 -3.55
N GLU A 464 -12.12 -43.91 -4.58
CA GLU A 464 -11.00 -44.85 -4.70
C GLU A 464 -9.65 -44.12 -4.72
N LEU A 465 -9.51 -43.10 -5.57
CA LEU A 465 -8.29 -42.28 -5.65
C LEU A 465 -7.97 -41.59 -4.32
N LEU A 466 -8.99 -41.04 -3.66
CA LEU A 466 -8.83 -40.39 -2.35
C LEU A 466 -8.43 -41.41 -1.28
N ALA A 467 -9.02 -42.61 -1.25
CA ALA A 467 -8.65 -43.66 -0.32
C ALA A 467 -7.18 -44.09 -0.48
N GLU A 468 -6.69 -44.21 -1.72
CA GLU A 468 -5.30 -44.60 -2.03
C GLU A 468 -4.25 -43.65 -1.44
N THR A 469 -4.60 -42.39 -1.18
CA THR A 469 -3.67 -41.40 -0.58
C THR A 469 -3.27 -41.73 0.87
N GLY A 470 -4.03 -42.58 1.57
CA GLY A 470 -3.84 -42.84 2.99
C GLY A 470 -4.25 -41.68 3.92
N LYS A 471 -4.78 -40.57 3.37
CA LYS A 471 -5.23 -39.39 4.11
C LYS A 471 -6.61 -39.56 4.70
N LEU A 472 -6.95 -38.70 5.67
CA LEU A 472 -8.34 -38.56 6.13
C LEU A 472 -9.19 -37.95 5.01
N ILE A 473 -10.32 -38.58 4.67
CA ILE A 473 -11.23 -38.11 3.64
C ILE A 473 -12.48 -37.54 4.30
N LYS A 474 -12.80 -36.30 3.96
CA LYS A 474 -14.00 -35.59 4.41
C LYS A 474 -14.87 -35.28 3.20
N VAL A 475 -16.13 -35.71 3.22
CA VAL A 475 -17.15 -35.08 2.37
C VAL A 475 -17.58 -33.82 3.11
N SER A 476 -17.16 -32.65 2.65
CA SER A 476 -17.17 -31.42 3.45
C SER A 476 -18.45 -30.59 3.29
N GLU A 477 -19.10 -30.64 2.13
CA GLU A 477 -20.14 -29.66 1.75
C GLU A 477 -21.22 -30.32 0.88
N LEU A 478 -21.60 -31.56 1.21
CA LEU A 478 -22.52 -32.34 0.37
C LEU A 478 -23.85 -31.60 0.19
N ASP A 479 -24.20 -31.40 -1.07
CA ASP A 479 -25.54 -31.06 -1.47
C ASP A 479 -25.88 -31.71 -2.82
N VAL A 480 -27.15 -32.07 -3.00
CA VAL A 480 -27.62 -32.77 -4.21
C VAL A 480 -28.75 -31.96 -4.82
N GLY A 481 -28.49 -31.26 -5.92
CA GLY A 481 -29.49 -30.54 -6.69
C GLY A 481 -30.28 -31.49 -7.61
N LEU A 482 -31.41 -31.02 -8.12
CA LEU A 482 -32.23 -31.80 -9.06
C LEU A 482 -31.73 -31.74 -10.52
N GLY A 483 -30.61 -31.04 -10.76
CA GLY A 483 -30.09 -30.74 -12.09
C GLY A 483 -30.79 -29.55 -12.76
N ASP A 484 -30.10 -28.95 -13.73
CA ASP A 484 -30.58 -27.85 -14.57
C ASP A 484 -31.22 -26.67 -13.79
N HIS A 485 -30.70 -26.38 -12.59
CA HIS A 485 -31.21 -25.33 -11.69
C HIS A 485 -32.71 -25.41 -11.39
N LYS A 486 -33.26 -26.63 -11.37
CA LYS A 486 -34.68 -26.87 -11.14
C LYS A 486 -35.11 -26.37 -9.76
N GLN A 487 -36.04 -25.43 -9.79
CA GLN A 487 -36.56 -24.75 -8.61
C GLN A 487 -37.45 -25.66 -7.75
N THR A 488 -37.47 -25.41 -6.44
CA THR A 488 -38.27 -26.17 -5.45
C THR A 488 -39.75 -26.22 -5.82
N SER A 489 -40.29 -25.12 -6.36
CA SER A 489 -41.69 -25.02 -6.80
C SER A 489 -42.04 -25.90 -8.02
N LEU A 490 -41.03 -26.40 -8.73
CA LEU A 490 -41.15 -27.25 -9.91
C LEU A 490 -40.75 -28.71 -9.63
N ALA A 491 -40.31 -29.02 -8.41
CA ALA A 491 -39.90 -30.35 -8.02
C ALA A 491 -41.09 -31.31 -7.95
N THR A 492 -40.92 -32.50 -8.50
CA THR A 492 -41.89 -33.60 -8.45
C THR A 492 -41.47 -34.65 -7.43
N GLU A 493 -42.40 -35.53 -7.06
CA GLU A 493 -42.10 -36.67 -6.18
C GLU A 493 -40.96 -37.55 -6.74
N ALA A 494 -40.95 -37.79 -8.05
CA ALA A 494 -39.89 -38.57 -8.70
C ALA A 494 -38.51 -37.88 -8.63
N ASP A 495 -38.48 -36.55 -8.67
CA ASP A 495 -37.25 -35.79 -8.48
C ASP A 495 -36.71 -35.98 -7.05
N TYR A 496 -37.58 -35.88 -6.04
CA TYR A 496 -37.20 -36.10 -4.64
C TYR A 496 -36.77 -37.54 -4.34
N MET A 497 -37.37 -38.54 -5.00
CA MET A 497 -36.91 -39.94 -4.91
C MET A 497 -35.52 -40.10 -5.52
N SER A 498 -35.26 -39.48 -6.67
CA SER A 498 -33.93 -39.52 -7.31
C SER A 498 -32.87 -38.82 -6.46
N GLN A 499 -33.24 -37.73 -5.80
CA GLN A 499 -32.39 -37.05 -4.82
C GLN A 499 -32.09 -37.93 -3.61
N ALA A 500 -33.09 -38.62 -3.06
CA ALA A 500 -32.88 -39.56 -1.96
C ALA A 500 -31.92 -40.68 -2.34
N ASP A 501 -32.11 -41.28 -3.51
CA ASP A 501 -31.26 -42.36 -4.04
C ASP A 501 -29.81 -41.88 -4.26
N MET A 502 -29.60 -40.66 -4.75
CA MET A 502 -28.24 -40.11 -4.87
C MET A 502 -27.58 -39.83 -3.50
N TYR A 503 -28.32 -39.27 -2.54
CA TYR A 503 -27.81 -39.10 -1.16
C TYR A 503 -27.42 -40.42 -0.53
N GLN A 504 -28.29 -41.44 -0.64
CA GLN A 504 -28.02 -42.79 -0.15
C GLN A 504 -26.77 -43.37 -0.80
N PHE A 505 -26.69 -43.32 -2.14
CA PHE A 505 -25.55 -43.82 -2.91
C PHE A 505 -24.21 -43.19 -2.47
N VAL A 506 -24.17 -41.86 -2.29
CA VAL A 506 -22.92 -41.19 -1.88
C VAL A 506 -22.50 -41.62 -0.48
N VAL A 507 -23.44 -41.70 0.47
CA VAL A 507 -23.14 -42.15 1.84
C VAL A 507 -22.64 -43.59 1.82
N GLU A 508 -23.35 -44.51 1.17
CA GLU A 508 -22.93 -45.91 1.05
C GLU A 508 -21.53 -46.03 0.43
N LYS A 509 -21.26 -45.34 -0.67
CA LYS A 509 -19.95 -45.40 -1.33
C LYS A 509 -18.83 -44.80 -0.50
N TYR A 510 -19.09 -43.76 0.30
CA TYR A 510 -18.11 -43.26 1.25
C TYR A 510 -17.74 -44.34 2.29
N PHE A 511 -18.72 -45.02 2.87
CA PHE A 511 -18.47 -46.10 3.84
C PHE A 511 -17.97 -47.41 3.22
N GLU A 512 -18.26 -47.68 1.96
CA GLU A 512 -17.75 -48.86 1.25
C GLU A 512 -16.28 -48.67 0.86
N LEU A 513 -15.93 -47.51 0.30
CA LEU A 513 -14.66 -47.30 -0.40
C LEU A 513 -13.59 -46.63 0.46
N ILE A 514 -13.95 -45.71 1.37
CA ILE A 514 -12.97 -45.07 2.25
C ILE A 514 -12.69 -46.00 3.44
N PRO A 515 -11.44 -46.36 3.77
CA PRO A 515 -11.13 -47.19 4.93
C PRO A 515 -11.57 -46.54 6.26
N ALA A 516 -11.98 -47.34 7.24
CA ALA A 516 -12.56 -46.85 8.49
C ALA A 516 -11.66 -45.85 9.25
N ASN A 517 -10.33 -46.03 9.21
CA ASN A 517 -9.34 -45.13 9.82
C ASN A 517 -9.07 -43.85 9.02
N GLN A 518 -9.60 -43.75 7.80
CA GLN A 518 -9.52 -42.57 6.93
C GLN A 518 -10.85 -41.78 6.90
N ARG A 519 -11.93 -42.27 7.51
CA ARG A 519 -13.24 -41.60 7.48
C ARG A 519 -13.28 -40.46 8.49
N TYR A 520 -13.08 -39.22 8.05
CA TYR A 520 -13.27 -38.05 8.92
C TYR A 520 -14.75 -37.70 9.11
N GLY A 521 -15.56 -37.86 8.07
CA GLY A 521 -17.01 -37.70 8.13
C GLY A 521 -17.62 -37.07 6.88
N ILE A 522 -18.95 -36.96 6.92
CA ILE A 522 -19.79 -36.33 5.90
C ILE A 522 -20.48 -35.13 6.54
N THR A 523 -20.40 -33.97 5.89
CA THR A 523 -21.10 -32.74 6.26
C THR A 523 -21.95 -32.31 5.08
N VAL A 524 -23.23 -32.04 5.34
CA VAL A 524 -24.15 -31.46 4.36
C VAL A 524 -24.05 -29.94 4.41
N TRP A 525 -23.94 -29.29 3.26
CA TRP A 525 -23.68 -27.84 3.16
C TRP A 525 -24.81 -26.99 3.73
N SER A 526 -26.04 -27.41 3.46
CA SER A 526 -27.24 -26.79 4.04
C SER A 526 -28.17 -27.85 4.60
N PRO A 527 -28.69 -27.68 5.83
CA PRO A 527 -29.74 -28.55 6.33
C PRO A 527 -31.03 -28.40 5.52
N ILE A 528 -31.37 -27.18 5.11
CA ILE A 528 -32.63 -26.86 4.42
C ILE A 528 -32.43 -26.64 2.93
N ASP A 529 -33.51 -26.77 2.16
CA ASP A 529 -33.59 -26.29 0.79
C ASP A 529 -33.15 -24.83 0.68
N SER A 530 -32.50 -24.48 -0.42
CA SER A 530 -31.89 -23.17 -0.58
C SER A 530 -32.97 -22.11 -0.79
N PRO A 531 -33.01 -21.04 0.03
CA PRO A 531 -33.94 -19.93 -0.18
C PRO A 531 -33.77 -19.28 -1.55
N ALA A 532 -34.84 -18.67 -2.06
CA ALA A 532 -34.83 -18.01 -3.38
C ALA A 532 -33.85 -16.81 -3.45
N GLU A 533 -33.52 -16.22 -2.30
CA GLU A 533 -32.59 -15.11 -2.13
C GLU A 533 -31.15 -15.55 -1.80
N SER A 534 -30.89 -16.85 -1.70
CA SER A 534 -29.55 -17.38 -1.39
C SER A 534 -28.55 -17.04 -2.50
N SER A 535 -27.31 -16.74 -2.14
CA SER A 535 -26.20 -16.64 -3.10
C SER A 535 -25.76 -18.01 -3.61
N TRP A 536 -26.12 -19.09 -2.93
CA TRP A 536 -25.77 -20.46 -3.29
C TRP A 536 -27.00 -21.26 -3.72
N ARG A 537 -27.04 -21.72 -4.98
CA ARG A 537 -28.12 -22.54 -5.57
C ARG A 537 -29.52 -22.01 -5.25
N ALA A 538 -29.74 -20.72 -5.53
CA ALA A 538 -30.96 -19.98 -5.18
C ALA A 538 -32.25 -20.72 -5.58
N GLY A 539 -33.13 -20.96 -4.60
CA GLY A 539 -34.44 -21.58 -4.80
C GLY A 539 -34.42 -23.08 -5.14
N GLU A 540 -33.25 -23.72 -5.16
CA GLU A 540 -33.12 -25.14 -5.47
C GLU A 540 -33.30 -26.03 -4.21
N PRO A 541 -33.95 -27.21 -4.34
CA PRO A 541 -34.27 -28.02 -3.18
C PRO A 541 -33.10 -28.92 -2.77
N ILE A 542 -32.00 -28.34 -2.27
CA ILE A 542 -30.74 -29.05 -2.04
C ILE A 542 -30.60 -29.74 -0.67
N GLY A 543 -31.43 -29.36 0.31
CA GLY A 543 -31.28 -29.79 1.70
C GLY A 543 -31.90 -31.15 2.01
N LEU A 544 -31.62 -31.67 3.20
CA LEU A 544 -32.30 -32.85 3.74
C LEU A 544 -33.70 -32.51 4.29
N TRP A 545 -33.92 -31.25 4.65
CA TRP A 545 -35.20 -30.68 5.05
C TRP A 545 -35.68 -29.64 4.05
N THR A 546 -36.99 -29.41 4.01
CA THR A 546 -37.55 -28.22 3.36
C THR A 546 -37.19 -26.95 4.15
N GLU A 547 -37.37 -25.77 3.56
CA GLU A 547 -37.23 -24.48 4.27
C GLU A 547 -38.07 -24.40 5.56
N GLY A 548 -39.21 -25.10 5.60
CA GLY A 548 -40.07 -25.24 6.78
C GLY A 548 -39.64 -26.33 7.76
N TYR A 549 -38.39 -26.82 7.69
CA TYR A 549 -37.84 -27.87 8.55
C TYR A 549 -38.61 -29.19 8.54
N SER A 550 -39.30 -29.49 7.43
CA SER A 550 -39.94 -30.80 7.25
C SER A 550 -38.98 -31.75 6.56
N ARG A 551 -38.83 -32.98 7.08
CA ARG A 551 -37.94 -34.00 6.49
C ARG A 551 -38.39 -34.33 5.07
N LYS A 552 -37.44 -34.35 4.13
CA LYS A 552 -37.66 -34.78 2.76
C LYS A 552 -37.32 -36.26 2.59
N HIS A 553 -37.60 -36.82 1.42
CA HIS A 553 -37.07 -38.13 1.01
C HIS A 553 -35.54 -38.17 1.08
N ALA A 554 -34.87 -37.05 0.78
CA ALA A 554 -33.42 -36.90 0.95
C ALA A 554 -32.93 -37.25 2.37
N TYR A 555 -33.66 -36.85 3.41
CA TYR A 555 -33.34 -37.24 4.80
C TYR A 555 -33.40 -38.75 4.99
N ALA A 556 -34.42 -39.41 4.43
CA ALA A 556 -34.56 -40.87 4.52
C ALA A 556 -33.41 -41.56 3.78
N GLY A 557 -33.11 -41.18 2.53
CA GLY A 557 -31.99 -41.75 1.78
C GLY A 557 -30.64 -41.58 2.48
N PHE A 558 -30.39 -40.40 3.06
CA PHE A 558 -29.18 -40.17 3.85
C PHE A 558 -29.13 -41.08 5.10
N ALA A 559 -30.25 -41.25 5.80
CA ALA A 559 -30.33 -42.11 6.98
C ALA A 559 -30.18 -43.60 6.63
N ASP A 560 -30.78 -44.04 5.52
CA ASP A 560 -30.70 -45.41 5.03
C ASP A 560 -29.26 -45.76 4.66
N GLY A 561 -28.56 -44.86 3.93
CA GLY A 561 -27.14 -45.04 3.61
C GLY A 561 -26.24 -45.14 4.84
N LEU A 562 -26.54 -44.42 5.92
CA LEU A 562 -25.84 -44.58 7.20
C LEU A 562 -26.16 -45.92 7.89
N SER A 563 -27.39 -46.42 7.74
CA SER A 563 -27.85 -47.63 8.42
C SER A 563 -27.29 -48.92 7.80
N GLU A 564 -27.11 -48.95 6.48
CA GLU A 564 -26.55 -50.09 5.75
C GLU A 564 -25.02 -50.16 5.82
N SER A 565 -24.39 -49.09 6.35
CA SER A 565 -22.94 -48.92 6.45
C SER A 565 -22.33 -49.31 7.81
N ASN A 566 -23.15 -49.77 8.76
CA ASN A 566 -22.75 -50.36 10.05
C ASN A 566 -22.82 -51.88 10.00
#